data_AF-A0A9X1GEY1-F1
#
_entry.id   AF-A0A9X1GEY1-F1
#
_cell.length_a   1.000
_cell.length_b   1.000
_cell.length_c   1.000
_cell.angle_alpha   90.00
_cell.angle_beta   90.00
_cell.angle_gamma   90.00
#
_symmetry.space_group_name_H-M   'P 1'
#
loop_
_entity.id
_entity.type
_entity.pdbx_description
1 polymer ?
#
loop_
_entity_poly.entity_id
_entity_poly.type
_entity_poly.pdbx_seq_one_letter_code
_entity_poly.pdbx_strand_id
1 'polypeptide(L)'
;MLELSKQLPVSDHRHFDYEEMAVKILGELQKNYTTKQVDGSNGLLLHAVYDKNSLKGVDECVIWGDYFYVEGITRVAKKWYCYW
;
A
#
# COMPACT_ATOMS: atom_id res chain seq x y z
N MET A 1 8.65 -3.24 -1.37
CA MET A 1 8.76 -4.65 -1.81
C MET A 1 8.76 -4.79 -3.32
N LEU A 2 7.73 -4.33 -4.04
CA LEU A 2 7.72 -4.38 -5.52
C LEU A 2 8.95 -3.71 -6.14
N GLU A 3 9.37 -2.55 -5.62
CA GLU A 3 10.60 -1.89 -6.10
C GLU A 3 11.86 -2.68 -5.75
N LEU A 4 11.93 -3.30 -4.56
CA LEU A 4 13.07 -4.12 -4.16
C LEU A 4 13.23 -5.36 -5.05
N SER A 5 12.11 -6.00 -5.41
CA SER A 5 12.14 -7.16 -6.31
C SER A 5 12.78 -6.83 -7.65
N LYS A 6 12.48 -5.66 -8.24
CA LYS A 6 13.08 -5.20 -9.50
C LYS A 6 14.60 -5.02 -9.44
N GLN A 7 15.15 -4.76 -8.26
CA GLN A 7 16.59 -4.57 -8.06
C GLN A 7 17.34 -5.90 -7.86
N LEU A 8 16.61 -7.02 -7.73
CA LEU A 8 17.18 -8.34 -7.56
C LEU A 8 17.19 -9.13 -8.88
N PRO A 9 18.24 -9.92 -9.14
CA PRO A 9 18.22 -10.91 -10.22
C PRO A 9 17.07 -11.90 -10.03
N VAL A 10 16.48 -12.36 -11.13
CA VAL A 10 15.38 -13.37 -11.11
C VAL A 10 15.85 -14.70 -10.49
N SER A 11 17.15 -14.99 -10.48
CA SER A 11 17.72 -16.15 -9.81
C SER A 11 17.75 -16.07 -8.29
N ASP A 12 17.53 -14.89 -7.72
CA ASP A 12 17.45 -14.69 -6.27
C ASP A 12 16.02 -14.98 -5.80
N HIS A 13 15.86 -15.94 -4.88
CA HIS A 13 14.53 -16.33 -4.39
C HIS A 13 13.72 -15.16 -3.82
N ARG A 14 14.40 -14.15 -3.24
CA ARG A 14 13.76 -12.98 -2.63
C ARG A 14 13.03 -12.12 -3.66
N HIS A 15 13.38 -12.22 -4.94
CA HIS A 15 12.65 -11.55 -6.03
C HIS A 15 11.17 -11.93 -5.97
N PHE A 16 10.88 -13.23 -5.94
CA PHE A 16 9.51 -13.75 -5.90
C PHE A 16 8.88 -13.59 -4.52
N ASP A 17 9.63 -13.82 -3.44
CA ASP A 17 9.11 -13.65 -2.07
C ASP A 17 8.59 -12.22 -1.83
N TYR A 18 9.30 -11.20 -2.34
CA TYR A 18 8.88 -9.80 -2.22
C TYR A 18 7.66 -9.46 -3.08
N GLU A 19 7.53 -10.04 -4.27
CA GLU A 19 6.34 -9.85 -5.10
C GLU A 19 5.11 -10.48 -4.44
N GLU A 20 5.22 -11.72 -3.97
CA GLU A 20 4.13 -12.43 -3.30
C GLU A 20 3.68 -11.68 -2.04
N MET A 21 4.63 -11.27 -1.20
CA MET A 21 4.31 -10.54 0.03
C MET A 21 3.67 -9.18 -0.25
N ALA A 22 4.12 -8.48 -1.31
CA ALA A 22 3.50 -7.22 -1.70
C ALA A 22 2.04 -7.40 -2.12
N VAL A 23 1.74 -8.41 -2.93
CA VAL A 23 0.37 -8.73 -3.36
C VAL A 23 -0.49 -9.13 -2.16
N LYS A 24 0.05 -9.93 -1.24
CA LYS A 24 -0.64 -10.33 -0.02
C LYS A 24 -1.02 -9.12 0.85
N ILE A 25 -0.09 -8.17 1.05
CA ILE A 25 -0.36 -6.95 1.81
C ILE A 25 -1.44 -6.10 1.15
N LEU A 26 -1.38 -5.91 -0.17
CA LEU A 26 -2.41 -5.17 -0.91
C LEU A 26 -3.78 -5.83 -0.80
N GLY A 27 -3.83 -7.17 -0.81
CA GLY A 27 -5.06 -7.95 -0.60
C GLY A 27 -5.64 -7.76 0.80
N GLU A 28 -4.80 -7.81 1.84
CA GLU A 28 -5.25 -7.58 3.23
C GLU A 28 -5.74 -6.13 3.43
N LEU A 29 -5.04 -5.14 2.85
CA LEU A 29 -5.48 -3.75 2.85
C LEU A 29 -6.85 -3.60 2.17
N GLN A 30 -7.00 -4.17 0.98
CA GLN A 30 -8.27 -4.14 0.23
C GLN A 30 -9.42 -4.76 1.03
N LYS A 31 -9.17 -5.87 1.72
CA LYS A 31 -10.19 -6.64 2.44
C LYS A 31 -10.61 -6.00 3.76
N ASN A 32 -9.64 -5.54 4.56
CA ASN A 32 -9.87 -5.20 5.96
C ASN A 32 -9.68 -3.72 6.29
N TYR A 33 -9.05 -2.94 5.41
CA TYR A 33 -8.65 -1.55 5.72
C TYR A 33 -9.22 -0.52 4.76
N THR A 34 -10.03 -0.90 3.77
CA THR A 34 -10.64 0.08 2.86
C THR A 34 -11.87 0.73 3.45
N THR A 35 -12.14 1.95 3.00
CA THR A 35 -13.32 2.73 3.37
C THR A 35 -14.62 2.27 2.69
N LYS A 36 -14.61 1.12 1.99
CA LYS A 36 -15.73 0.62 1.17
C LYS A 36 -17.06 0.51 1.91
N GLN A 37 -17.04 0.27 3.22
CA GLN A 37 -18.22 0.12 4.07
C GLN A 37 -18.35 1.27 5.10
N VAL A 38 -17.66 2.39 4.87
CA VAL A 38 -17.64 3.54 5.77
C VAL A 38 -18.21 4.75 5.05
N ASP A 39 -19.49 5.03 5.33
CA ASP A 39 -20.18 6.17 4.74
C ASP A 39 -19.55 7.50 5.17
N GLY A 40 -19.44 8.44 4.23
CA GLY A 40 -18.90 9.78 4.48
C GLY A 40 -17.37 9.86 4.60
N SER A 41 -16.64 8.75 4.44
CA SER A 41 -15.17 8.81 4.37
C SER A 41 -14.69 9.40 3.04
N ASN A 42 -13.65 10.23 3.10
CA ASN A 42 -13.02 10.89 1.96
C ASN A 42 -11.63 10.31 1.61
N GLY A 43 -11.17 9.30 2.35
CA GLY A 43 -9.93 8.58 2.09
C GLY A 43 -10.16 7.18 1.52
N LEU A 44 -9.08 6.47 1.21
CA LEU A 44 -9.13 5.09 0.70
C LEU A 44 -8.84 4.05 1.77
N LEU A 45 -7.87 4.33 2.65
CA LEU A 45 -7.44 3.44 3.72
C LEU A 45 -7.72 4.00 5.12
N LEU A 46 -8.25 3.12 5.97
CA LEU A 46 -8.54 3.33 7.38
C LEU A 46 -7.31 3.04 8.26
N HIS A 47 -7.42 3.43 9.52
CA HIS A 47 -6.53 3.00 10.61
C HIS A 47 -5.07 3.43 10.47
N ALA A 48 -4.81 4.53 9.75
CA ALA A 48 -3.49 5.13 9.73
C ALA A 48 -3.26 6.02 10.95
N VAL A 49 -1.99 6.29 11.23
CA VAL A 49 -1.58 7.17 12.32
C VAL A 49 -0.58 8.17 11.76
N TYR A 50 -0.92 9.46 11.83
CA TYR A 50 -0.04 10.54 11.40
C TYR A 50 1.01 10.87 12.46
N ASP A 51 0.57 11.31 13.64
CA ASP A 51 1.46 11.60 14.77
C ASP A 51 0.84 11.06 16.06
N LYS A 52 1.39 9.93 16.52
CA LYS A 52 0.94 9.26 17.74
C LYS A 52 1.25 10.05 19.00
N ASN A 53 2.35 10.78 19.04
CA ASN A 53 2.80 11.46 20.26
C ASN A 53 1.95 12.70 20.54
N SER A 54 1.55 13.43 19.49
CA SER A 54 0.66 14.58 19.62
C SER A 54 -0.82 14.25 19.45
N LEU A 55 -1.17 12.96 19.30
CA LEU A 55 -2.53 12.45 19.07
C LEU A 55 -3.23 13.08 17.85
N LYS A 56 -2.47 13.43 16.81
CA LYS A 56 -3.00 14.03 15.58
C LYS A 56 -3.12 12.98 14.49
N GLY A 57 -4.30 12.92 13.85
CA GLY A 57 -4.56 11.96 12.78
C GLY A 57 -4.33 10.52 13.22
N VAL A 58 -4.79 10.16 14.42
CA VAL A 58 -4.72 8.80 14.95
C VAL A 58 -6.00 8.07 14.56
N ASP A 59 -5.87 6.89 13.97
CA ASP A 59 -6.99 6.09 13.47
C ASP A 59 -7.79 6.81 12.36
N GLU A 60 -7.10 7.58 11.53
CA GLU A 60 -7.68 8.35 10.44
C GLU A 60 -7.14 7.89 9.07
N CYS A 61 -7.76 8.37 8.00
CA CYS A 61 -7.17 8.28 6.66
C CYS A 61 -5.99 9.23 6.55
N VAL A 62 -4.95 8.85 5.79
CA VAL A 62 -3.82 9.73 5.50
C VAL A 62 -3.45 9.69 4.02
N ILE A 63 -3.22 10.87 3.44
CA ILE A 63 -3.09 11.01 1.98
C ILE A 63 -1.89 10.26 1.39
N TRP A 64 -0.79 10.14 2.12
CA TRP A 64 0.36 9.35 1.66
C TRP A 64 0.06 7.85 1.68
N GLY A 65 -0.73 7.37 2.65
CA GLY A 65 -1.18 5.98 2.69
C GLY A 65 -2.05 5.65 1.48
N ASP A 66 -3.01 6.52 1.18
CA ASP A 66 -3.88 6.40 0.00
C ASP A 66 -3.07 6.42 -1.30
N TYR A 67 -2.09 7.34 -1.41
CA TYR A 67 -1.19 7.42 -2.56
C TYR A 67 -0.44 6.09 -2.77
N PHE A 68 0.26 5.59 -1.75
CA PHE A 68 1.07 4.37 -1.89
C PHE A 68 0.22 3.11 -2.08
N TYR A 69 -1.01 3.09 -1.57
CA TYR A 69 -1.95 2.01 -1.83
C TYR A 69 -2.33 1.95 -3.31
N VAL A 70 -2.73 3.08 -3.90
CA VAL A 70 -3.07 3.16 -5.33
C VAL A 70 -1.84 2.93 -6.21
N GLU A 71 -0.68 3.44 -5.80
CA GLU A 71 0.59 3.17 -6.47
C GLU A 71 0.90 1.67 -6.49
N GLY A 72 0.77 1.00 -5.35
CA GLY A 72 0.96 -0.44 -5.22
C GLY A 72 0.03 -1.25 -6.12
N ILE A 73 -1.27 -0.95 -6.10
CA ILE A 73 -2.25 -1.58 -7.01
C ILE A 73 -1.86 -1.32 -8.47
N THR A 74 -1.47 -0.09 -8.81
CA THR A 74 -1.10 0.30 -10.18
C THR A 74 0.11 -0.49 -10.67
N ARG A 75 1.14 -0.65 -9.83
CA ARG A 75 2.36 -1.42 -10.12
C ARG A 75 2.06 -2.90 -10.35
N VAL A 76 1.07 -3.47 -9.66
CA VAL A 76 0.62 -4.86 -9.86
C VAL A 76 -0.23 -5.00 -11.13
N ALA A 77 -1.12 -4.04 -11.39
CA ALA A 77 -2.07 -4.11 -12.49
C ALA A 77 -1.46 -3.85 -13.87
N LYS A 78 -0.39 -3.04 -13.95
CA LYS A 78 0.27 -2.70 -15.21
C LYS A 78 1.74 -2.35 -15.03
N LYS A 79 2.51 -2.45 -16.12
CA LYS A 79 3.83 -1.82 -16.21
C LYS A 79 3.64 -0.31 -16.13
N TRP A 80 4.08 0.27 -15.02
CA TRP A 80 3.93 1.68 -14.73
C TRP A 80 5.29 2.36 -14.68
N TYR A 81 5.38 3.53 -15.33
CA TYR A 81 6.53 4.41 -15.22
C TYR A 81 6.36 5.25 -13.96
N CYS A 82 7.20 4.96 -12.96
CA CYS A 82 7.15 5.61 -11.67
C CYS A 82 7.48 7.11 -11.80
N TYR A 83 6.83 7.95 -10.99
CA TYR A 83 7.18 9.37 -10.90
C TYR A 83 8.51 9.61 -10.18
N TRP A 84 8.93 8.64 -9.36
CA TRP A 84 10.20 8.61 -8.63
C TRP A 84 11.23 7.75 -9.34
#